data_AF-A0A1S9CXI7-F1
#
_entry.id   AF-A0A1S9CXI7-F1
#
_cell.length_a   1.000
_cell.length_b   1.000
_cell.length_c   1.000
_cell.angle_alpha   90.00
_cell.angle_beta   90.00
_cell.angle_gamma   90.00
#
_symmetry.space_group_name_H-M   'P 1'
#
loop_
_entity.id
_entity.type
_entity.pdbx_description
1 polymer ?
#
loop_
_entity_poly.entity_id
_entity_poly.type
_entity_poly.pdbx_seq_one_letter_code
_entity_poly.pdbx_strand_id
1 'polypeptide(L)'
;MFRRIALPVLMWSISAASAEEPPADQPVIELEVVTVTAAKTARSAFEVPAPVSIVGPERIESEQPQSIGDLLGPLGVLLYPRTALTPMGDPSV
;
A
#
# COMPACT_ATOMS: atom_id res chain seq x y z
N MET A 1 -50.32 13.63 -35.73
CA MET A 1 -48.96 14.20 -35.85
C MET A 1 -48.10 13.65 -34.72
N PHE A 2 -46.92 13.14 -35.07
CA PHE A 2 -45.76 12.72 -34.25
C PHE A 2 -45.48 13.65 -33.05
N ARG A 3 -44.95 13.27 -31.87
CA ARG A 3 -43.84 12.36 -31.48
C ARG A 3 -43.93 12.15 -29.95
N ARG A 4 -44.00 10.92 -29.42
CA ARG A 4 -42.91 10.20 -28.71
C ARG A 4 -41.90 11.08 -27.94
N ILE A 5 -41.97 11.08 -26.61
CA ILE A 5 -40.79 11.06 -25.72
C ILE A 5 -41.09 10.08 -24.59
N ALA A 6 -40.67 8.83 -24.80
CA ALA A 6 -40.53 7.85 -23.74
C ALA A 6 -39.23 8.19 -22.98
N LEU A 7 -39.34 8.49 -21.69
CA LEU A 7 -38.18 8.53 -20.80
C LEU A 7 -37.79 7.09 -20.47
N PRO A 8 -36.62 6.59 -20.88
CA PRO A 8 -36.14 5.32 -20.35
C PRO A 8 -35.73 5.57 -18.90
N VAL A 9 -36.55 5.06 -17.98
CA VAL A 9 -36.09 4.74 -16.62
C VAL A 9 -34.96 3.74 -16.81
N LEU A 10 -33.73 4.23 -16.74
CA LEU A 10 -32.53 3.42 -16.71
C LEU A 10 -32.55 2.69 -15.36
N MET A 11 -33.25 1.56 -15.34
CA MET A 11 -33.31 0.63 -14.23
C MET A 11 -31.90 0.03 -14.12
N TRP A 12 -31.10 0.66 -13.27
CA TRP A 12 -29.75 0.20 -12.97
C TRP A 12 -29.87 -1.16 -12.29
N SER A 13 -29.51 -2.22 -13.00
CA SER A 13 -29.44 -3.58 -12.46
C SER A 13 -28.54 -3.58 -11.23
N ILE A 14 -29.12 -3.81 -10.06
CA ILE A 14 -28.38 -4.22 -8.87
C ILE A 14 -27.93 -5.65 -9.15
N SER A 15 -26.70 -5.81 -9.62
CA SER A 15 -26.06 -7.11 -9.69
C SER A 15 -25.82 -7.55 -8.26
N ALA A 16 -26.66 -8.47 -7.78
CA ALA A 16 -26.44 -9.17 -6.52
C ALA A 16 -25.07 -9.85 -6.61
N ALA A 17 -24.08 -9.31 -5.89
CA ALA A 17 -22.84 -10.01 -5.62
C ALA A 17 -23.19 -11.18 -4.70
N SER A 18 -23.23 -12.39 -5.25
CA SER A 18 -23.14 -13.60 -4.44
C SER A 18 -21.86 -13.51 -3.62
N ALA A 19 -22.00 -13.25 -2.33
CA ALA A 19 -20.92 -13.44 -1.37
C ALA A 19 -20.72 -14.95 -1.23
N GLU A 20 -19.85 -15.51 -2.07
CA GLU A 20 -19.41 -16.89 -1.93
C GLU A 20 -18.52 -16.98 -0.70
N GLU A 21 -19.05 -17.60 0.35
CA GLU A 21 -18.36 -17.82 1.61
C GLU A 21 -17.15 -18.75 1.36
N PRO A 22 -15.92 -18.35 1.68
CA PRO A 22 -14.75 -19.17 1.37
C PRO A 22 -14.84 -20.49 2.15
N PRO A 23 -14.53 -21.65 1.52
CA PRO A 23 -14.67 -22.94 2.16
C PRO A 23 -13.79 -23.02 3.42
N ALA A 24 -14.42 -23.42 4.53
CA ALA A 24 -13.90 -23.34 5.90
C ALA A 24 -12.65 -24.18 6.21
N ASP A 25 -12.09 -24.89 5.23
CA ASP A 25 -11.03 -25.90 5.41
C ASP A 25 -9.77 -25.67 4.55
N GLN A 26 -9.58 -24.46 4.01
CA GLN A 26 -8.32 -24.15 3.35
C GLN A 26 -7.21 -23.94 4.41
N PRO A 27 -6.07 -24.64 4.28
CA PRO A 27 -4.94 -24.37 5.17
C PRO A 27 -4.53 -22.91 5.03
N VAL A 28 -4.43 -22.19 6.15
CA VAL A 28 -3.87 -20.84 6.18
C VAL A 28 -2.40 -20.96 5.80
N ILE A 29 -2.05 -20.62 4.57
CA ILE A 29 -0.66 -20.58 4.11
C ILE A 29 -0.06 -19.30 4.68
N GLU A 30 0.74 -19.44 5.74
CA GLU A 30 1.53 -18.32 6.26
C GLU A 30 2.61 -17.97 5.24
N LEU A 31 2.46 -16.83 4.57
CA LEU A 31 3.39 -16.37 3.55
C LEU A 31 4.73 -16.01 4.21
N GLU A 32 5.80 -16.64 3.73
CA GLU A 32 7.15 -16.30 4.16
C GLU A 32 7.50 -14.89 3.68
N VAL A 33 7.83 -14.01 4.63
CA VAL A 33 8.14 -12.61 4.34
C VAL A 33 9.61 -12.51 3.90
N VAL A 34 9.82 -12.27 2.60
CA VAL A 34 11.16 -12.15 1.99
C VAL A 34 11.52 -10.67 1.78
N THR A 35 12.77 -10.31 2.10
CA THR A 35 13.32 -8.97 1.88
C THR A 35 14.63 -9.02 1.10
N VAL A 36 14.90 -7.96 0.34
CA VAL A 36 16.15 -7.73 -0.38
C VAL A 36 16.88 -6.47 0.09
N THR A 37 16.19 -5.60 0.85
CA THR A 37 16.62 -4.22 1.09
C THR A 37 17.91 -4.15 1.91
N ALA A 38 17.96 -4.90 3.01
CA ALA A 38 19.13 -4.93 3.89
C ALA A 38 20.14 -6.01 3.49
N ALA A 39 19.68 -7.12 2.90
CA ALA A 39 20.53 -8.25 2.53
C ALA A 39 21.17 -8.14 1.14
N LYS A 40 20.67 -7.26 0.26
CA LYS A 40 21.02 -7.15 -1.18
C LYS A 40 20.77 -8.42 -2.01
N THR A 41 20.29 -9.48 -1.38
CA THR A 41 19.84 -10.74 -1.97
C THR A 41 18.54 -11.14 -1.26
N ALA A 42 17.72 -11.96 -1.91
CA ALA A 42 16.47 -12.43 -1.30
C ALA A 42 16.78 -13.26 -0.05
N ARG A 43 16.27 -12.83 1.10
CA ARG A 43 16.34 -13.54 2.37
C ARG A 43 15.06 -13.39 3.17
N SER A 44 14.76 -14.38 4.01
CA SER A 44 13.71 -14.26 5.00
C SER A 44 13.97 -13.04 5.89
N ALA A 45 12.94 -12.23 6.14
CA ALA A 45 13.05 -11.03 6.97
C ALA A 45 13.51 -11.34 8.40
N PHE A 46 13.27 -12.56 8.89
CA PHE A 46 13.68 -13.03 10.21
C PHE A 46 15.17 -13.42 10.28
N GLU A 47 15.82 -13.67 9.14
CA GLU A 47 17.23 -14.08 9.07
C GLU A 47 18.19 -12.92 8.76
N VAL A 48 17.66 -11.73 8.48
CA VAL A 48 18.47 -10.57 8.18
C VAL A 48 19.02 -9.95 9.48
N PRO A 49 20.34 -9.79 9.64
CA PRO A 49 20.95 -9.23 10.84
C PRO A 49 20.88 -7.69 10.86
N ALA A 50 19.72 -7.13 10.53
CA ALA A 50 19.46 -5.69 10.52
C ALA A 50 17.96 -5.45 10.78
N PRO A 51 17.58 -4.32 11.42
CA PRO A 51 16.18 -3.98 11.58
C PRO A 51 15.53 -3.68 10.23
N VAL A 52 14.43 -4.37 9.93
CA VAL A 52 13.63 -4.17 8.71
C VAL A 52 12.17 -4.02 9.11
N SER A 53 11.49 -3.05 8.51
CA SER A 53 10.03 -2.88 8.61
C SER A 53 9.41 -3.05 7.23
N ILE A 54 8.28 -3.75 7.18
CA ILE A 54 7.60 -4.12 5.93
C ILE A 54 6.16 -3.63 6.04
N VAL A 55 5.70 -2.96 4.99
CA VAL A 55 4.33 -2.49 4.85
C VAL A 55 3.67 -3.36 3.78
N GLY A 56 2.76 -4.23 4.20
CA GLY A 56 2.00 -5.13 3.32
C GLY A 56 0.88 -4.40 2.55
N PRO A 57 0.38 -4.99 1.45
CA PRO A 57 -0.70 -4.41 0.66
C PRO A 57 -2.00 -4.24 1.47
N GLU A 58 -2.30 -5.13 2.40
CA GLU A 58 -3.51 -5.09 3.24
C GLU A 58 -3.55 -3.80 4.07
N ARG A 59 -2.37 -3.36 4.55
CA ARG A 59 -2.24 -2.11 5.29
C ARG A 59 -2.42 -0.90 4.39
N ILE A 60 -1.88 -0.95 3.17
CA ILE A 60 -2.04 0.14 2.19
C ILE A 60 -3.51 0.29 1.78
N GLU A 61 -4.20 -0.83 1.56
CA GLU A 61 -5.61 -0.85 1.14
C GLU A 61 -6.55 -0.37 2.24
N SER A 62 -6.29 -0.77 3.49
CA SER A 62 -7.10 -0.38 4.64
C SER A 62 -6.86 1.06 5.08
N GLU A 63 -5.61 1.54 5.09
CA GLU A 63 -5.27 2.88 5.56
C GLU A 63 -5.42 3.96 4.46
N GLN A 64 -5.44 3.56 3.18
CA GLN A 64 -5.52 4.45 2.01
C GLN A 64 -4.60 5.69 2.12
N PRO A 65 -3.30 5.49 2.40
CA PRO A 65 -2.34 6.58 2.56
C PRO A 65 -2.26 7.41 1.27
N GLN A 66 -2.16 8.73 1.41
CA GLN A 66 -2.05 9.64 0.27
C GLN A 66 -0.58 9.87 -0.12
N SER A 67 0.36 9.51 0.76
CA SER A 67 1.78 9.64 0.53
C SER A 67 2.59 8.53 1.20
N ILE A 68 3.84 8.36 0.76
CA ILE A 68 4.82 7.48 1.44
C ILE A 68 5.06 7.96 2.88
N GLY A 69 5.00 9.27 3.14
CA GLY A 69 5.20 9.83 4.48
C GLY A 69 4.18 9.31 5.48
N ASP A 70 2.94 9.11 5.05
CA ASP A 70 1.85 8.60 5.88
C ASP A 70 2.13 7.17 6.35
N LEU A 71 2.75 6.36 5.49
CA LEU A 71 3.18 4.99 5.80
C LEU A 71 4.41 4.95 6.71
N LEU A 72 5.35 5.90 6.54
CA LEU A 72 6.61 5.93 7.27
C LEU A 72 6.50 6.56 8.66
N GLY A 73 5.60 7.51 8.87
CA GLY A 73 5.40 8.20 10.14
C GLY A 73 5.22 7.24 11.33
N PRO A 74 4.29 6.28 11.26
CA PRO A 74 4.08 5.29 12.32
C PRO A 74 5.30 4.38 12.58
N LEU A 75 6.18 4.22 11.60
CA LEU A 75 7.40 3.40 11.73
C LEU A 75 8.53 4.15 12.44
N GLY A 76 8.31 5.39 12.88
CA GLY A 76 9.30 6.20 13.59
C GLY A 76 10.51 6.57 12.71
N VAL A 77 10.36 6.52 11.38
CA VAL A 77 11.42 6.90 10.45
C VAL A 77 11.56 8.42 10.50
N LEU A 78 12.71 8.91 10.97
CA LEU A 78 13.07 10.32 10.90
C LEU A 78 13.22 10.75 9.44
N LEU A 79 12.15 11.33 8.89
CA LEU A 79 12.20 12.01 7.60
C LEU A 79 12.99 13.30 7.78
N TYR A 80 14.27 13.29 7.39
CA TYR A 80 15.04 14.53 7.29
C TYR A 80 14.41 15.42 6.21
N PRO A 81 14.06 16.68 6.52
CA PRO A 81 13.57 17.59 5.49
C PRO A 81 14.68 17.84 4.47
N ARG A 82 14.39 17.63 3.18
CA ARG A 82 15.32 17.83 2.06
C ARG A 82 15.97 19.23 2.03
N THR A 83 15.34 20.22 2.67
CA THR A 83 15.83 21.59 2.82
C THR A 83 16.96 21.75 3.85
N ALA A 84 17.22 20.75 4.70
CA ALA A 84 18.33 20.79 5.65
C ALA A 84 19.71 20.61 4.98
N LEU A 85 19.76 20.23 3.71
CA LEU A 85 20.97 20.25 2.88
C LEU A 85 21.12 21.63 2.23
N THR A 86 21.27 22.67 3.05
CA THR A 86 21.82 23.93 2.53
C THR A 86 23.25 23.62 2.08
N PRO A 87 23.70 23.98 0.87
CA PRO A 87 25.10 23.86 0.53
C PRO A 87 25.88 24.70 1.53
N MET A 88 26.60 24.01 2.42
CA MET A 88 27.61 24.62 3.27
C MET A 88 28.57 25.32 2.31
N GLY A 89 28.50 26.66 2.32
CA GLY A 89 29.25 27.51 1.42
C GLY A 89 30.72 27.09 1.39
N ASP A 90 31.27 27.07 0.19
CA ASP A 90 32.69 26.89 -0.07
C ASP A 90 33.52 27.76 0.91
N PRO A 91 34.38 27.17 1.76
CA PRO A 91 35.24 27.93 2.66
C PRO A 91 36.45 28.52 1.91
N SER A 92 36.20 29.17 0.78
CA SER A 92 37.23 29.76 -0.10
C SER A 92 36.81 31.13 -0.64
N VAL A 93 36.62 32.11 0.25
CA VAL A 93 36.84 33.55 -0.04
C VAL A 93 37.49 34.20 1.17
#